data_AF-A0A974S9K7-F1
#
_entry.id   AF-A0A974S9K7-F1
#
_cell.length_a   1.000
_cell.length_b   1.000
_cell.length_c   1.000
_cell.angle_alpha   90.00
_cell.angle_beta   90.00
_cell.angle_gamma   90.00
#
_symmetry.space_group_name_H-M   'P 1'
#
loop_
_entity.id
_entity.type
_entity.pdbx_description
1 polymer ?
#
loop_
_entity_poly.entity_id
_entity_poly.type
_entity_poly.pdbx_seq_one_letter_code
_entity_poly.pdbx_strand_id
1 'polypeptide(L)'
;MPQAPRNKFAVNASYSFFFEPGTLTLGATYVWRDKAYANIFSRSYNQSPQWDQIDLRANWNSQDGRYAIIGYVKNVADTEGYDAAVAASNRNRNPAIASDNFSNGALNLGLTPPRTYGVELQYKFF
;
A
#
# COMPACT_ATOMS: atom_id res chain seq x y z
N MET A 1 13.21 14.50 -4.91
CA MET A 1 14.10 13.42 -4.41
C MET A 1 13.65 12.09 -5.00
N PRO A 2 14.55 11.18 -5.39
CA PRO A 2 14.17 9.87 -5.92
C PRO A 2 13.32 9.09 -4.91
N GLN A 3 12.30 8.38 -5.39
CA GLN A 3 11.33 7.61 -4.59
C GLN A 3 10.41 8.41 -3.65
N ALA A 4 10.46 9.74 -3.66
CA ALA A 4 9.46 10.57 -3.00
C ALA A 4 8.27 10.83 -3.97
N PRO A 5 7.05 10.36 -3.66
CA PRO A 5 5.85 10.75 -4.39
C PRO A 5 5.66 12.24 -4.25
N ARG A 6 5.22 12.91 -5.32
CA ARG A 6 5.05 14.37 -5.29
C ARG A 6 3.97 14.79 -4.28
N ASN A 7 2.94 13.95 -4.12
CA ASN A 7 1.89 14.11 -3.12
C ASN A 7 1.46 12.73 -2.59
N LYS A 8 1.23 12.62 -1.29
CA LYS A 8 0.61 11.46 -0.64
C LYS A 8 -0.53 11.95 0.23
N PHE A 9 -1.70 11.36 0.06
CA PHE A 9 -2.89 11.68 0.83
C PHE A 9 -3.39 10.42 1.52
N ALA A 10 -3.73 10.54 2.80
CA ALA A 10 -4.31 9.44 3.56
C ALA A 10 -5.42 10.00 4.45
N VAL A 11 -6.60 9.42 4.32
CA VAL A 11 -7.76 9.74 5.15
C VAL A 11 -8.22 8.47 5.83
N ASN A 12 -8.45 8.58 7.14
CA ASN A 12 -9.07 7.54 7.92
C ASN A 12 -10.37 8.09 8.51
N ALA A 13 -11.44 7.31 8.40
CA ALA A 13 -12.71 7.60 9.03
C ALA A 13 -13.17 6.36 9.79
N SER A 14 -13.72 6.55 10.98
CA SER A 14 -14.35 5.49 11.76
C SER A 14 -15.65 5.98 12.38
N TYR A 15 -16.59 5.07 12.53
CA TYR A 15 -17.89 5.34 13.13
C TYR A 15 -18.32 4.16 14.00
N SER A 16 -18.82 4.45 15.19
CA SER A 16 -19.25 3.45 16.17
C SER A 16 -20.76 3.51 16.35
N PHE A 17 -21.40 2.36 16.13
CA PHE A 17 -22.80 2.11 16.44
C PHE A 17 -22.88 1.43 17.80
N PHE A 18 -23.68 2.01 18.70
CA PHE A 18 -23.92 1.50 20.03
C PHE A 18 -25.25 0.75 20.04
N PHE A 19 -25.18 -0.55 20.34
CA PHE A 19 -26.34 -1.42 20.51
C PHE A 19 -26.38 -1.92 21.96
N GLU A 20 -27.53 -2.43 22.40
CA GLU A 20 -27.61 -3.14 23.68
C GLU A 20 -26.60 -4.30 23.75
N PRO A 21 -26.52 -5.25 22.81
CA PRO A 21 -25.59 -6.37 22.93
C PRO A 21 -24.10 -6.02 22.74
N GLY A 22 -23.75 -4.81 22.29
CA GLY A 22 -22.37 -4.45 22.02
C GLY A 22 -22.20 -3.20 21.15
N THR A 23 -20.94 -2.92 20.79
CA THR A 23 -20.56 -1.78 19.94
C THR A 23 -19.96 -2.27 18.64
N LEU A 24 -20.55 -1.88 17.51
CA LEU A 24 -19.98 -2.10 16.18
C LEU A 24 -19.22 -0.85 15.74
N THR A 25 -17.92 -0.96 15.53
CA THR A 25 -17.11 0.10 14.93
C THR A 25 -16.76 -0.25 13.50
N LEU A 26 -17.18 0.57 12.55
CA LEU A 26 -16.77 0.49 11.16
C LEU A 26 -15.69 1.53 10.90
N GLY A 27 -14.68 1.16 10.13
CA GLY A 27 -13.57 2.03 9.74
C GLY A 27 -13.24 1.86 8.27
N ALA A 28 -12.94 2.98 7.62
CA ALA A 28 -12.45 3.03 6.25
C ALA A 28 -11.16 3.86 6.21
N THR A 29 -10.16 3.37 5.48
CA THR A 29 -8.93 4.11 5.20
C THR A 29 -8.79 4.23 3.70
N TYR A 30 -8.65 5.46 3.22
CA TYR A 30 -8.34 5.77 1.83
C TYR A 30 -6.91 6.31 1.77
N VAL A 31 -6.06 5.66 0.99
CA VAL A 31 -4.70 6.11 0.72
C VAL A 31 -4.56 6.37 -0.77
N TRP A 32 -4.12 7.56 -1.13
CA TRP A 32 -3.82 7.93 -2.51
C TRP A 32 -2.36 8.38 -2.61
N ARG A 33 -1.65 7.87 -3.63
CA ARG A 33 -0.24 8.18 -3.87
C ARG A 33 -0.08 8.64 -5.32
N ASP A 34 0.39 9.87 -5.50
CA ASP A 34 0.74 10.41 -6.82
C ASP A 34 1.98 9.70 -7.39
N LYS A 35 2.19 9.85 -8.70
CA LYS A 35 3.30 9.29 -9.47
C LYS A 35 4.64 9.53 -8.75
N ALA A 36 5.42 8.47 -8.57
CA ALA A 36 6.77 8.54 -7.99
C ALA A 36 7.83 8.22 -9.07
N TYR A 37 8.89 9.02 -9.12
CA TYR A 37 10.02 8.80 -10.01
C TYR A 37 11.17 8.13 -9.27
N ALA A 38 11.68 7.03 -9.80
CA ALA A 38 12.82 6.28 -9.23
C ALA A 38 14.15 7.04 -9.25
N ASN A 39 14.32 8.01 -10.16
CA ASN A 39 15.63 8.53 -10.52
C ASN A 39 15.60 10.05 -10.75
N ILE A 40 16.79 10.67 -10.66
CA ILE A 40 17.03 12.12 -10.83
C ILE A 40 16.76 12.57 -12.29
N PHE A 41 16.76 11.61 -13.22
CA PHE A 41 16.40 11.82 -14.62
C PHE A 41 14.92 11.46 -14.83
N SER A 42 14.10 12.49 -15.05
CA SER A 42 12.68 12.44 -15.40
C SER A 42 12.48 11.86 -16.81
N ARG A 43 12.64 10.55 -16.96
CA ARG A 43 12.33 9.83 -18.20
C ARG A 43 11.13 8.89 -17.98
N SER A 44 10.25 8.82 -18.98
CA SER A 44 8.92 8.19 -18.94
C SER A 44 8.91 6.73 -18.49
N TYR A 45 9.99 5.98 -18.75
CA TYR A 45 10.10 4.59 -18.36
C TYR A 45 10.35 4.38 -16.85
N ASN A 46 10.80 5.38 -16.09
CA ASN A 46 11.10 5.24 -14.65
C ASN A 46 9.94 5.69 -13.73
N GLN A 47 8.71 5.74 -14.24
CA GLN A 47 7.54 6.26 -13.53
C GLN A 47 6.75 5.12 -12.88
N SER A 48 6.61 5.17 -11.55
CA SER A 48 5.61 4.38 -10.84
C SER A 48 4.22 4.99 -11.08
N PRO A 49 3.25 4.22 -11.61
CA PRO A 49 1.88 4.69 -11.79
C PRO A 49 1.25 5.21 -10.50
N GLN A 50 0.32 6.16 -10.64
CA GLN A 50 -0.56 6.55 -9.54
C GLN A 50 -1.35 5.33 -9.09
N TRP A 51 -1.48 5.16 -7.78
CA TRP A 51 -2.35 4.15 -7.21
C TRP A 51 -3.07 4.70 -5.99
N ASP A 52 -4.23 4.13 -5.73
CA ASP A 52 -5.03 4.36 -4.54
C ASP A 52 -5.45 3.03 -3.94
N GLN A 53 -5.64 3.01 -2.63
CA GLN A 53 -6.02 1.82 -1.91
C GLN A 53 -7.09 2.17 -0.88
N ILE A 54 -8.13 1.35 -0.85
CA ILE A 54 -9.21 1.44 0.12
C ILE A 54 -9.13 0.23 1.03
N ASP A 55 -9.04 0.48 2.33
CA ASP A 55 -9.06 -0.55 3.36
C ASP A 55 -10.30 -0.36 4.23
N LEU A 56 -11.01 -1.45 4.52
CA LEU A 56 -12.18 -1.49 5.38
C LEU A 56 -11.89 -2.36 6.60
N ARG A 57 -12.40 -1.94 7.76
CA ARG A 57 -12.34 -2.67 9.01
C ARG A 57 -13.67 -2.60 9.73
N ALA A 58 -14.12 -3.72 10.25
CA ALA A 58 -15.25 -3.82 11.16
C ALA A 58 -14.75 -4.43 12.48
N ASN A 59 -15.17 -3.85 13.60
CA ASN A 59 -14.88 -4.37 14.94
C ASN A 59 -16.17 -4.41 15.75
N TRP A 60 -16.61 -5.61 16.11
CA TRP A 60 -17.70 -5.84 17.05
C TRP A 60 -17.12 -6.13 18.42
N ASN A 61 -17.48 -5.32 19.42
CA ASN A 61 -17.11 -5.57 20.81
C ASN A 61 -18.38 -5.91 21.59
N SER A 62 -18.36 -7.01 22.34
CA SER A 62 -19.48 -7.38 23.21
C SER A 62 -19.65 -6.38 24.36
N GLN A 63 -20.89 -6.18 24.82
CA GLN A 63 -21.18 -5.24 25.90
C GLN A 63 -20.46 -5.61 27.21
N ASP A 64 -20.31 -6.90 27.48
CA ASP A 64 -19.60 -7.44 28.64
C ASP A 64 -18.07 -7.46 28.47
N GLY A 65 -17.56 -7.04 27.30
CA GLY A 65 -16.14 -6.99 26.98
C GLY A 65 -15.43 -8.35 26.87
N ARG A 66 -16.18 -9.47 26.94
CA ARG A 66 -15.62 -10.82 26.90
C ARG A 66 -15.10 -11.22 25.53
N TYR A 67 -15.68 -10.70 24.46
CA TYR A 67 -15.24 -11.03 23.12
C TYR A 67 -15.26 -9.83 22.19
N ALA A 68 -14.33 -9.85 21.23
CA ALA A 68 -14.32 -8.95 20.10
C ALA A 68 -14.13 -9.72 18.80
N ILE A 69 -14.88 -9.35 17.78
CA ILE A 69 -14.80 -9.91 16.43
C ILE A 69 -14.34 -8.80 15.50
N ILE A 70 -13.21 -8.99 14.86
CA ILE A 70 -12.63 -8.00 13.96
C ILE A 70 -12.59 -8.61 12.57
N GLY A 71 -13.26 -7.99 11.62
CA GLY A 71 -13.13 -8.26 10.20
C GLY A 71 -12.34 -7.15 9.51
N TYR A 72 -11.50 -7.48 8.54
CA TYR A 72 -10.88 -6.49 7.70
C TYR A 72 -10.77 -6.95 6.25
N VAL A 73 -10.80 -5.99 5.35
CA VAL A 73 -10.51 -6.14 3.92
C VAL A 73 -9.54 -5.04 3.56
N LYS A 74 -8.36 -5.40 3.08
CA LYS A 74 -7.38 -4.46 2.54
C LYS A 74 -7.37 -4.52 1.03
N ASN A 75 -7.08 -3.39 0.40
CA ASN A 75 -7.09 -3.24 -1.05
C ASN A 75 -8.42 -3.71 -1.68
N VAL A 76 -9.53 -3.12 -1.24
CA VAL A 76 -10.88 -3.48 -1.67
C VAL A 76 -11.06 -3.31 -3.18
N ALA A 77 -10.38 -2.32 -3.78
CA ALA A 77 -10.44 -2.08 -5.22
C ALA A 77 -9.56 -3.05 -6.03
N ASP A 78 -8.72 -3.85 -5.38
CA ASP A 78 -7.69 -4.71 -6.00
C ASP A 78 -6.80 -3.94 -6.98
N THR A 79 -6.40 -2.73 -6.58
CA THR A 79 -5.54 -1.85 -7.36
C THR A 79 -4.10 -2.33 -7.28
N GLU A 80 -3.44 -2.36 -8.44
CA GLU A 80 -2.00 -2.63 -8.53
C GLU A 80 -1.22 -1.42 -8.01
N GLY A 81 -0.82 -1.48 -6.74
CA GLY A 81 0.08 -0.51 -6.15
C GLY A 81 1.53 -0.86 -6.43
N TYR A 82 2.34 0.18 -6.58
CA TYR A 82 3.77 0.08 -6.80
C TYR A 82 4.48 0.74 -5.61
N ASP A 83 5.18 -0.07 -4.82
CA ASP A 83 5.74 0.34 -3.53
C ASP A 83 7.09 1.06 -3.70
N ALA A 84 7.93 0.51 -4.60
CA ALA A 84 9.21 1.08 -4.98
C ALA A 84 9.53 0.80 -6.45
N ALA A 85 10.12 1.79 -7.12
CA ALA A 85 10.75 1.62 -8.42
C ALA A 85 12.25 1.67 -8.18
N VAL A 86 12.89 0.50 -8.13
CA VAL A 86 14.34 0.39 -7.97
C VAL A 86 14.94 0.34 -9.38
N ALA A 87 15.42 1.48 -9.85
CA ALA A 87 16.19 1.54 -11.08
C ALA A 87 17.59 0.97 -10.81
N ALA A 88 17.80 -0.32 -11.11
CA ALA A 88 19.14 -0.87 -11.24
C ALA A 88 19.75 -0.32 -12.55
N SER A 89 20.21 0.92 -12.53
CA SER A 89 20.89 1.51 -13.69
C SER A 89 22.35 1.04 -13.71
N ASN A 90 22.58 -0.25 -13.92
CA ASN A 90 23.93 -0.74 -14.20
C ASN A 90 24.31 -0.29 -15.62
N ARG A 91 25.22 0.67 -15.71
CA ARG A 91 25.88 0.96 -16.99
C ARG A 91 26.98 -0.07 -17.14
N ASN A 92 26.90 -0.93 -18.15
CA ASN A 92 28.12 -1.59 -18.59
C ASN A 92 29.01 -0.50 -19.17
N ARG A 93 30.20 -0.31 -18.57
CA ARG A 93 31.18 0.68 -19.02
C ARG A 93 32.52 -0.02 -19.06
N ASN A 94 32.75 -0.79 -20.12
CA ASN A 94 34.07 -1.34 -20.39
C ASN A 94 34.93 -0.23 -21.02
N PRO A 95 35.96 0.30 -20.32
CA PRO A 95 36.77 1.39 -20.85
C PRO A 95 37.60 1.00 -22.09
N ALA A 96 37.71 -0.30 -22.41
CA ALA A 96 38.46 -0.79 -23.56
C ALA A 96 37.65 -0.87 -24.87
N ILE A 97 36.31 -0.80 -24.82
CA ILE A 97 35.45 -0.95 -26.00
C ILE A 97 34.41 0.17 -26.02
N ALA A 98 34.57 1.15 -26.91
CA ALA A 98 33.70 2.32 -26.99
C ALA A 98 32.23 2.00 -27.33
N SER A 99 31.96 0.87 -27.99
CA SER A 99 30.60 0.39 -28.31
C SER A 99 29.90 -0.30 -27.13
N ASP A 100 30.61 -0.62 -26.06
CA ASP A 100 30.08 -1.32 -24.87
C ASP A 100 29.55 -0.33 -23.81
N ASN A 101 28.84 0.70 -24.27
CA ASN A 101 28.22 1.75 -23.46
C ASN A 101 26.69 1.70 -23.58
N PHE A 102 26.08 0.59 -23.21
CA PHE A 102 24.62 0.45 -23.17
C PHE A 102 24.10 0.32 -21.73
N SER A 103 22.87 0.81 -21.54
CA SER A 103 22.19 0.73 -20.25
C SER A 103 21.67 -0.69 -20.07
N ASN A 104 22.24 -1.46 -19.15
CA ASN A 104 21.78 -2.80 -18.79
C ASN A 104 21.04 -2.70 -17.45
N GLY A 105 19.77 -2.32 -17.49
CA GLY A 105 18.98 -2.12 -16.28
C GLY A 105 17.51 -2.38 -16.54
N ALA A 106 16.96 -3.41 -15.89
CA ALA A 106 15.53 -3.64 -15.83
C ALA A 106 14.92 -2.83 -14.68
N LEU A 107 13.73 -2.30 -14.91
CA LEU A 107 12.91 -1.68 -13.87
C LEU A 107 12.39 -2.78 -12.95
N ASN A 108 12.82 -2.77 -11.68
CA ASN A 108 12.21 -3.61 -10.67
C ASN A 108 11.15 -2.80 -9.94
N LEU A 109 9.90 -3.22 -10.09
CA LEU A 109 8.76 -2.65 -9.39
C LEU A 109 8.34 -3.62 -8.28
N GLY A 110 8.41 -3.16 -7.03
CA GLY A 110 7.80 -3.88 -5.90
C GLY A 110 6.28 -3.70 -5.94
N LEU A 111 5.52 -4.77 -6.05
CA LEU A 111 4.05 -4.74 -6.06
C LEU A 111 3.52 -4.70 -4.63
N THR A 112 2.46 -3.91 -4.40
CA THR A 112 1.68 -4.01 -3.17
C THR A 112 0.92 -5.34 -3.14
N PRO A 113 0.63 -5.90 -1.96
CA PRO A 113 -0.19 -7.09 -1.85
C PRO A 113 -1.55 -6.92 -2.57
N PRO A 114 -2.08 -7.98 -3.20
CA PRO A 114 -3.42 -7.97 -3.78
C PRO A 114 -4.47 -7.81 -2.68
N ARG A 115 -5.76 -7.79 -3.05
CA ARG A 115 -6.86 -7.80 -2.08
C ARG A 115 -6.66 -8.90 -1.04
N THR A 116 -6.63 -8.51 0.24
CA THR A 116 -6.54 -9.46 1.36
C THR A 116 -7.70 -9.25 2.32
N TYR A 117 -8.21 -10.34 2.88
CA TYR A 117 -9.26 -10.31 3.89
C TYR A 117 -8.87 -11.19 5.07
N GLY A 118 -9.39 -10.85 6.25
CA GLY A 118 -9.13 -11.62 7.46
C GLY A 118 -10.21 -11.39 8.50
N VAL A 119 -10.34 -12.37 9.37
CA VAL A 119 -11.22 -12.32 10.54
C VAL A 119 -10.40 -12.75 11.75
N GLU A 120 -10.54 -11.99 12.82
CA GLU A 120 -9.89 -12.22 14.11
C GLU A 120 -10.97 -12.28 15.19
N LEU A 121 -10.87 -13.30 16.04
CA LEU A 121 -11.69 -13.44 17.24
C LEU A 121 -10.78 -13.28 18.45
N GLN A 122 -11.11 -12.32 19.30
CA GLN A 122 -10.45 -12.11 20.58
C GLN A 122 -11.43 -12.52 21.69
N TYR A 123 -10.97 -13.33 22.64
CA TYR A 123 -11.75 -13.73 23.81
C TYR A 123 -10.95 -13.50 25.08
N LYS A 124 -11.57 -12.86 26.07
CA LYS A 124 -10.98 -12.57 27.38
C LYS A 124 -11.55 -13.52 28.43
N PHE A 125 -10.65 -14.22 29.12
CA PHE A 125 -11.02 -15.24 30.11
C PHE A 125 -11.15 -14.69 31.54
N PHE A 126 -10.49 -13.57 31.83
CA PHE A 126 -10.41 -12.93 33.14
C PHE A 126 -10.61 -11.42 33.01
#